data_AF-A0A839H385-F1
#
_entry.id   AF-A0A839H385-F1
#
_cell.length_a   1.000
_cell.length_b   1.000
_cell.length_c   1.000
_cell.angle_alpha   90.00
_cell.angle_beta   90.00
_cell.angle_gamma   90.00
#
_symmetry.space_group_name_H-M   'P 1'
#
loop_
_entity.id
_entity.type
_entity.pdbx_description
1 polymer ?
#
loop_
_entity_poly.entity_id
_entity_poly.type
_entity_poly.pdbx_seq_one_letter_code
_entity_poly.pdbx_strand_id
1 'polypeptide(L)'
;MNIGPAFRTWVEQDMIYPLAKGSRNIKRGEFVSDDSIVAIVPNKGIQDRDYKDAQKQMEKLPKMKAYFERFEAILRNRSTYRNFMKGAPYWSVYNVGNYTFSPYKVSWSEIGSKVNAALLEEPVSRLKNKIVIPDHKLFFVSFKDRDSAMYLMGILNSSIIGDIVTNSTVSTSRGDILKDLHLPLYDPKCQFKLEKC
;
A
#
# COMPACT_ATOMS: atom_id res chain seq x y z
N MET A 1 9.82 7.05 19.86
CA MET A 1 8.61 7.81 20.20
C MET A 1 7.85 7.02 21.26
N ASN A 2 7.62 7.60 22.44
CA ASN A 2 6.81 6.95 23.48
C ASN A 2 5.33 7.22 23.17
N ILE A 3 4.54 6.16 23.00
CA ILE A 3 3.10 6.23 22.70
C ILE A 3 2.22 5.87 23.90
N GLY A 4 2.81 5.89 25.10
CA GLY A 4 2.19 5.49 26.34
C GLY A 4 2.12 3.97 26.53
N PRO A 5 1.51 3.50 27.63
CA PRO A 5 1.35 2.08 27.90
C PRO A 5 0.40 1.42 26.89
N ALA A 6 0.62 0.12 26.65
CA ALA A 6 -0.28 -0.69 25.85
C ALA A 6 -1.69 -0.70 26.45
N PHE A 7 -2.70 -0.66 25.57
CA PHE A 7 -4.11 -0.69 25.97
C PHE A 7 -4.93 -1.39 24.88
N ARG A 8 -6.17 -1.75 25.22
CA ARG A 8 -7.13 -2.32 24.29
C ARG A 8 -8.39 -1.49 24.32
N THR A 9 -9.00 -1.30 23.15
CA THR A 9 -10.31 -0.66 23.01
C THR A 9 -11.02 -1.22 21.79
N TRP A 10 -12.35 -1.08 21.77
CA TRP A 10 -13.16 -1.40 20.61
C TRP A 10 -13.27 -0.17 19.70
N VAL A 11 -13.22 -0.39 18.39
CA VAL A 11 -13.39 0.63 17.36
C VAL A 11 -14.24 0.08 16.22
N GLU A 12 -14.90 0.95 15.48
CA GLU A 12 -15.62 0.59 14.26
C GLU A 12 -14.63 0.17 13.14
N GLN A 13 -15.04 -0.74 12.25
CA GLN A 13 -14.16 -1.34 11.23
C GLN A 13 -14.07 -0.55 9.92
N ASP A 14 -14.87 0.51 9.76
CA ASP A 14 -15.05 1.25 8.50
C ASP A 14 -13.73 1.75 7.91
N MET A 15 -12.85 2.29 8.76
CA MET A 15 -11.55 2.85 8.40
C MET A 15 -10.39 1.87 8.61
N ILE A 16 -10.67 0.61 8.94
CA ILE A 16 -9.68 -0.43 9.18
C ILE A 16 -9.47 -1.25 7.90
N TYR A 17 -8.21 -1.46 7.56
CA TYR A 17 -7.80 -2.19 6.37
C TYR A 17 -6.72 -3.22 6.71
N PRO A 18 -6.68 -4.37 6.01
CA PRO A 18 -5.54 -5.28 6.04
C PRO A 18 -4.26 -4.55 5.64
N LEU A 19 -3.16 -4.80 6.35
CA LEU A 19 -1.86 -4.17 6.06
C LEU A 19 -0.90 -5.17 5.43
N ALA A 20 -0.33 -4.83 4.27
CA ALA A 20 0.88 -5.46 3.77
C ALA A 20 2.09 -4.72 4.34
N LYS A 21 2.79 -5.34 5.32
CA LYS A 21 3.84 -4.69 6.10
C LYS A 21 5.22 -5.15 5.66
N GLY A 22 5.89 -4.37 4.81
CA GLY A 22 7.24 -4.64 4.33
C GLY A 22 7.42 -6.02 3.69
N SER A 23 8.68 -6.45 3.58
CA SER A 23 9.06 -7.67 2.86
C SER A 23 8.57 -8.97 3.47
N ARG A 24 8.23 -8.99 4.77
CA ARG A 24 7.74 -10.22 5.44
C ARG A 24 6.43 -10.75 4.86
N ASN A 25 5.61 -9.86 4.28
CA ASN A 25 4.32 -10.23 3.69
C ASN A 25 4.44 -10.48 2.17
N ILE A 26 5.60 -10.24 1.57
CA ILE A 26 5.80 -10.32 0.11
C ILE A 26 6.78 -11.44 -0.21
N LYS A 27 6.27 -12.50 -0.83
CA LYS A 27 7.05 -13.57 -1.44
C LYS A 27 6.90 -13.52 -2.95
N ARG A 28 7.76 -14.26 -3.68
CA ARG A 28 7.70 -14.31 -5.14
C ARG A 28 6.34 -14.85 -5.60
N GLY A 29 5.52 -13.98 -6.17
CA GLY A 29 4.18 -14.30 -6.68
C GLY A 29 3.10 -14.48 -5.60
N GLU A 30 3.42 -14.29 -4.31
CA GLU A 30 2.51 -14.59 -3.21
C GLU A 30 2.52 -13.46 -2.17
N PHE A 31 1.32 -13.00 -1.81
CA PHE A 31 1.10 -12.14 -0.65
C PHE A 31 0.66 -13.00 0.54
N VAL A 32 1.41 -12.92 1.63
CA VAL A 32 1.08 -13.60 2.89
C VAL A 32 0.42 -12.60 3.83
N SER A 33 -0.90 -12.68 3.98
CA SER A 33 -1.67 -11.82 4.87
C SER A 33 -1.36 -12.06 6.34
N ASP A 34 -1.32 -11.00 7.14
CA ASP A 34 -1.16 -11.06 8.60
C ASP A 34 -2.30 -10.27 9.26
N ASP A 35 -3.31 -10.99 9.74
CA ASP A 35 -4.50 -10.41 10.39
C ASP A 35 -4.22 -9.81 11.77
N SER A 36 -3.02 -10.01 12.33
CA SER A 36 -2.65 -9.42 13.63
C SER A 36 -2.33 -7.93 13.53
N ILE A 37 -2.06 -7.42 12.32
CA ILE A 37 -1.70 -6.02 12.09
C ILE A 37 -2.58 -5.42 10.99
N VAL A 38 -3.16 -4.27 11.29
CA VAL A 38 -4.07 -3.54 10.42
C VAL A 38 -3.62 -2.10 10.25
N ALA A 39 -4.06 -1.46 9.17
CA ALA A 39 -3.91 -0.04 8.93
C ALA A 39 -5.24 0.67 9.25
N ILE A 40 -5.16 1.82 9.91
CA ILE A 40 -6.29 2.75 10.00
C ILE A 40 -6.02 3.88 8.99
N VAL A 41 -6.86 4.00 7.97
CA VAL A 41 -6.72 5.00 6.89
C VAL A 41 -8.00 5.84 6.79
N PRO A 42 -8.07 6.98 7.49
CA PRO A 42 -9.32 7.72 7.64
C PRO A 42 -9.74 8.55 6.42
N ASN A 43 -8.80 8.97 5.58
CA ASN A 43 -9.04 9.82 4.41
C ASN A 43 -8.76 9.08 3.10
N LYS A 44 -9.50 9.44 2.04
CA LYS A 44 -9.37 8.84 0.70
C LYS A 44 -8.43 9.59 -0.24
N GLY A 45 -8.05 10.81 0.13
CA GLY A 45 -7.15 11.69 -0.61
C GLY A 45 -6.63 12.80 0.30
N ILE A 46 -5.85 13.73 -0.26
CA ILE A 46 -5.19 14.80 0.48
C ILE A 46 -5.69 16.21 0.12
N GLN A 47 -6.78 16.31 -0.63
CA GLN A 47 -7.42 17.58 -0.96
C GLN A 47 -8.45 17.97 0.12
N ASP A 48 -8.80 19.25 0.20
CA ASP A 48 -9.77 19.77 1.17
C ASP A 48 -11.11 19.04 1.17
N ARG A 49 -11.60 18.67 -0.04
CA ARG A 49 -12.83 17.89 -0.17
C ARG A 49 -12.71 16.53 0.53
N ASP A 50 -11.57 15.87 0.37
CA ASP A 50 -11.34 14.52 0.90
C ASP A 50 -11.24 14.56 2.43
N TYR A 51 -10.66 15.64 2.97
CA TYR A 51 -10.62 15.89 4.41
C TYR A 51 -12.00 16.18 5.00
N LYS A 52 -12.81 17.03 4.35
CA LYS A 52 -14.18 17.32 4.78
C LYS A 52 -15.05 16.06 4.78
N ASP A 53 -14.93 15.23 3.74
CA ASP A 53 -15.67 13.98 3.67
C ASP A 53 -15.21 12.98 4.74
N ALA A 54 -13.90 12.89 4.98
CA ALA A 54 -13.35 12.07 6.05
C ALA A 54 -13.84 12.53 7.44
N GLN A 55 -13.96 13.84 7.69
CA GLN A 55 -14.52 14.37 8.93
C GLN A 55 -15.98 13.95 9.11
N LYS A 56 -16.83 14.12 8.09
CA LYS A 56 -18.23 13.68 8.12
C LYS A 56 -18.37 12.17 8.37
N GLN A 57 -17.44 11.36 7.86
CA GLN A 57 -17.41 9.93 8.16
C GLN A 57 -17.00 9.67 9.61
N MET A 58 -15.96 10.35 10.11
CA MET A 58 -15.47 10.21 11.48
C MET A 58 -16.54 10.56 12.53
N GLU A 59 -17.43 11.52 12.25
CA GLU A 59 -18.57 11.86 13.12
C GLU A 59 -19.51 10.68 13.37
N LYS A 60 -19.58 9.72 12.44
CA LYS A 60 -20.40 8.50 12.56
C LYS A 60 -19.68 7.37 13.30
N LEU A 61 -18.41 7.54 13.65
CA LEU A 61 -17.53 6.52 14.23
C LEU A 61 -17.01 7.00 15.60
N PRO A 62 -17.88 7.10 16.62
CA PRO A 62 -17.52 7.70 17.90
C PRO A 62 -16.37 6.99 18.61
N LYS A 63 -16.25 5.65 18.48
CA LYS A 63 -15.17 4.92 19.14
C LYS A 63 -13.83 5.12 18.41
N MET A 64 -13.84 5.17 17.07
CA MET A 64 -12.67 5.52 16.26
C MET A 64 -12.20 6.94 16.56
N LYS A 65 -13.12 7.89 16.68
CA LYS A 65 -12.81 9.27 17.07
C LYS A 65 -12.14 9.32 18.45
N ALA A 66 -12.73 8.67 19.45
CA ALA A 66 -12.15 8.59 20.80
C ALA A 66 -10.75 7.91 20.81
N TYR A 67 -10.53 6.90 19.97
CA TYR A 67 -9.21 6.29 19.78
C TYR A 67 -8.18 7.32 19.30
N PHE A 68 -8.51 8.12 18.28
CA PHE A 68 -7.61 9.12 17.75
C PHE A 68 -7.35 10.28 18.71
N GLU A 69 -8.35 10.73 19.46
CA GLU A 69 -8.22 11.80 20.48
C GLU A 69 -7.13 11.48 21.51
N ARG A 70 -7.02 10.21 21.93
CA ARG A 70 -5.95 9.74 22.85
C ARG A 70 -4.54 9.95 22.30
N PHE A 71 -4.39 10.01 20.98
CA PHE A 71 -3.10 10.19 20.29
C PHE A 71 -2.95 11.56 19.65
N GLU A 72 -3.86 12.50 19.89
CA GLU A 72 -3.89 13.78 19.18
C GLU A 72 -2.56 14.55 19.27
N ALA A 73 -2.01 14.72 20.47
CA ALA A 73 -0.75 15.42 20.68
C ALA A 73 0.40 14.80 19.85
N ILE A 74 0.46 13.48 19.82
CA ILE A 74 1.46 12.72 19.07
C ILE A 74 1.26 12.88 17.56
N LEU A 75 0.02 12.75 17.09
CA LEU A 75 -0.34 12.79 15.69
C LEU A 75 -0.13 14.18 15.07
N ARG A 76 -0.43 15.24 15.84
CA ARG A 76 -0.14 16.64 15.47
C ARG A 76 1.35 16.93 15.38
N ASN A 77 2.17 16.24 16.17
CA ASN A 77 3.62 16.48 16.19
C ASN A 77 4.38 15.74 15.06
N ARG A 78 3.73 14.82 14.33
CA ARG A 78 4.33 14.10 13.20
C ARG A 78 4.90 15.09 12.18
N SER A 79 6.15 14.87 11.76
CA SER A 79 6.86 15.71 10.78
C SER A 79 6.02 15.93 9.52
N THR A 80 5.45 14.86 8.96
CA THR A 80 4.60 14.92 7.77
C THR A 80 3.40 15.84 7.95
N TYR A 81 2.74 15.80 9.12
CA TYR A 81 1.58 16.64 9.39
C TYR A 81 1.98 18.12 9.46
N ARG A 82 3.01 18.43 10.25
CA ARG A 82 3.49 19.80 10.47
C ARG A 82 3.97 20.48 9.18
N ASN A 83 4.60 19.69 8.30
CA ASN A 83 5.23 20.21 7.09
C ASN A 83 4.28 20.21 5.87
N PHE A 84 3.39 19.23 5.74
CA PHE A 84 2.67 18.98 4.47
C PHE A 84 1.14 18.85 4.60
N MET A 85 0.58 18.90 5.82
CA MET A 85 -0.87 18.68 6.02
C MET A 85 -1.52 19.75 6.91
N LYS A 86 -1.03 21.00 6.85
CA LYS A 86 -1.65 22.10 7.57
C LYS A 86 -3.11 22.25 7.13
N GLY A 87 -4.03 22.30 8.09
CA GLY A 87 -5.48 22.36 7.83
C GLY A 87 -6.19 21.01 7.72
N ALA A 88 -5.45 19.91 7.53
CA ALA A 88 -6.04 18.57 7.56
C ALA A 88 -6.41 18.16 9.01
N PRO A 89 -7.42 17.29 9.20
CA PRO A 89 -7.63 16.62 10.48
C PRO A 89 -6.36 15.91 10.95
N TYR A 90 -6.00 16.04 12.24
CA TYR A 90 -4.71 15.57 12.76
C TYR A 90 -4.45 14.06 12.57
N TRP A 91 -5.53 13.27 12.48
CA TRP A 91 -5.51 11.83 12.24
C TRP A 91 -5.34 11.44 10.77
N SER A 92 -5.35 12.41 9.85
CA SER A 92 -5.23 12.14 8.41
C SER A 92 -3.88 11.50 8.07
N VAL A 93 -3.85 10.74 6.98
CA VAL A 93 -2.68 10.10 6.40
C VAL A 93 -2.29 10.83 5.12
N TYR A 94 -1.00 11.12 4.96
CA TYR A 94 -0.45 11.72 3.75
C TYR A 94 -0.19 10.67 2.67
N ASN A 95 0.01 11.08 1.42
CA ASN A 95 0.28 10.17 0.29
C ASN A 95 -0.76 9.03 0.20
N VAL A 96 -2.03 9.38 0.33
CA VAL A 96 -3.15 8.49 0.03
C VAL A 96 -3.98 9.08 -1.11
N GLY A 97 -4.57 8.21 -1.91
CA GLY A 97 -5.39 8.58 -3.05
C GLY A 97 -6.07 7.37 -3.68
N ASN A 98 -6.69 7.55 -4.84
CA ASN A 98 -7.35 6.46 -5.58
C ASN A 98 -6.45 5.23 -5.81
N TYR A 99 -5.15 5.46 -6.00
CA TYR A 99 -4.16 4.38 -6.14
C TYR A 99 -4.06 3.51 -4.88
N THR A 100 -4.13 4.11 -3.70
CA THR A 100 -4.13 3.41 -2.39
C THR A 100 -5.32 2.46 -2.26
N PHE A 101 -6.47 2.83 -2.82
CA PHE A 101 -7.72 2.07 -2.72
C PHE A 101 -8.07 1.30 -3.99
N SER A 102 -7.11 1.07 -4.89
CA SER A 102 -7.33 0.21 -6.05
C SER A 102 -7.48 -1.26 -5.64
N PRO A 103 -8.35 -2.04 -6.31
CA PRO A 103 -8.64 -3.43 -5.92
C PRO A 103 -7.42 -4.35 -6.05
N TYR A 104 -6.57 -4.08 -7.05
CA TYR A 104 -5.36 -4.84 -7.31
C TYR A 104 -4.14 -3.93 -7.21
N LYS A 105 -3.07 -4.43 -6.59
CA LYS A 105 -1.77 -3.75 -6.59
C LYS A 105 -0.66 -4.77 -6.75
N VAL A 106 0.28 -4.52 -7.64
CA VAL A 106 1.52 -5.31 -7.69
C VAL A 106 2.53 -4.63 -6.80
N SER A 107 3.03 -5.33 -5.78
CA SER A 107 3.90 -4.75 -4.76
C SER A 107 5.20 -5.52 -4.59
N TRP A 108 6.29 -4.80 -4.34
CA TRP A 108 7.62 -5.34 -4.08
C TRP A 108 8.34 -4.52 -3.02
N SER A 109 9.35 -5.12 -2.39
CA SER A 109 10.09 -4.48 -1.30
C SER A 109 11.13 -3.48 -1.79
N GLU A 110 11.30 -2.38 -1.06
CA GLU A 110 12.34 -1.37 -1.32
C GLU A 110 13.76 -1.96 -1.20
N ILE A 111 13.96 -2.90 -0.27
CA ILE A 111 15.26 -3.45 0.11
C ILE A 111 15.25 -4.99 -0.03
N GLY A 112 16.34 -5.58 -0.55
CA GLY A 112 16.51 -7.00 -0.90
C GLY A 112 17.71 -7.25 -1.82
N SER A 113 18.00 -8.50 -2.18
CA SER A 113 18.96 -8.85 -3.25
C SER A 113 18.28 -9.27 -4.55
N LYS A 114 16.96 -9.49 -4.51
CA LYS A 114 16.11 -9.90 -5.62
C LYS A 114 14.80 -9.13 -5.58
N VAL A 115 14.16 -8.93 -6.73
CA VAL A 115 12.79 -8.43 -6.81
C VAL A 115 11.85 -9.61 -6.58
N ASN A 116 11.11 -9.54 -5.47
CA ASN A 116 9.96 -10.41 -5.24
C ASN A 116 8.72 -9.52 -5.35
N ALA A 117 7.98 -9.68 -6.43
CA ALA A 117 6.70 -9.01 -6.63
C ALA A 117 5.56 -9.95 -6.25
N ALA A 118 4.54 -9.40 -5.59
CA ALA A 118 3.31 -10.11 -5.26
C ALA A 118 2.09 -9.29 -5.67
N LEU A 119 1.01 -9.98 -6.02
CA LEU A 119 -0.29 -9.36 -6.19
C LEU A 119 -0.96 -9.19 -4.82
N LEU A 120 -1.23 -7.93 -4.47
CA LEU A 120 -2.08 -7.56 -3.37
C LEU A 120 -3.51 -7.46 -3.90
N GLU A 121 -4.30 -8.46 -3.56
CA GLU A 121 -5.75 -8.50 -3.77
C GLU A 121 -6.45 -8.74 -2.43
N GLU A 122 -7.79 -8.74 -2.44
CA GLU A 122 -8.59 -8.96 -1.23
C GLU A 122 -8.10 -10.19 -0.44
N PRO A 123 -7.82 -10.06 0.86
CA PRO A 123 -7.25 -11.16 1.61
C PRO A 123 -8.33 -12.20 1.96
N VAL A 124 -7.92 -13.46 2.06
CA VAL A 124 -8.76 -14.55 2.58
C VAL A 124 -8.75 -14.46 4.12
N SER A 125 -9.42 -13.46 4.69
CA SER A 125 -9.23 -13.10 6.11
C SER A 125 -10.46 -12.48 6.78
N ARG A 126 -10.35 -12.15 8.07
CA ARG A 126 -11.45 -11.55 8.86
C ARG A 126 -11.91 -10.18 8.35
N LEU A 127 -11.09 -9.52 7.55
CA LEU A 127 -11.41 -8.25 6.89
C LEU A 127 -11.78 -8.48 5.42
N LYS A 128 -12.51 -9.57 5.13
CA LYS A 128 -13.05 -9.88 3.81
C LYS A 128 -13.77 -8.66 3.21
N ASN A 129 -13.64 -8.46 1.91
CA ASN A 129 -14.09 -7.31 1.13
C ASN A 129 -13.35 -5.99 1.41
N LYS A 130 -12.24 -5.99 2.17
CA LYS A 130 -11.37 -4.82 2.34
C LYS A 130 -10.16 -4.91 1.44
N ILE A 131 -9.80 -3.76 0.88
CA ILE A 131 -8.58 -3.58 0.07
C ILE A 131 -7.35 -3.63 0.98
N VAL A 132 -6.31 -4.35 0.55
CA VAL A 132 -5.01 -4.39 1.23
C VAL A 132 -4.26 -3.07 1.03
N ILE A 133 -3.74 -2.51 2.12
CA ILE A 133 -2.96 -1.28 2.15
C ILE A 133 -1.48 -1.63 2.34
N PRO A 134 -0.59 -1.29 1.38
CA PRO A 134 0.86 -1.39 1.57
C PRO A 134 1.36 -0.36 2.57
N ASP A 135 2.34 -0.72 3.40
CA ASP A 135 3.08 0.25 4.19
C ASP A 135 4.17 0.98 3.36
N HIS A 136 4.81 1.96 3.99
CA HIS A 136 5.84 2.80 3.36
C HIS A 136 7.15 2.07 3.03
N LYS A 137 7.28 0.76 3.29
CA LYS A 137 8.45 -0.06 2.93
C LYS A 137 8.25 -0.84 1.63
N LEU A 138 7.07 -0.71 1.05
CA LEU A 138 6.67 -1.37 -0.17
C LEU A 138 6.44 -0.34 -1.27
N PHE A 139 7.01 -0.63 -2.44
CA PHE A 139 6.59 0.01 -3.68
C PHE A 139 5.42 -0.77 -4.26
N PHE A 140 4.57 -0.08 -5.03
CA PHE A 140 3.49 -0.75 -5.73
C PHE A 140 3.00 0.04 -6.95
N VAL A 141 2.40 -0.69 -7.88
CA VAL A 141 1.60 -0.15 -8.97
C VAL A 141 0.15 -0.59 -8.79
N SER A 142 -0.78 0.33 -8.96
CA SER A 142 -2.21 0.10 -8.75
C SER A 142 -2.93 -0.21 -10.05
N PHE A 143 -3.86 -1.16 -9.99
CA PHE A 143 -4.63 -1.65 -11.13
C PHE A 143 -6.11 -1.75 -10.80
N LYS A 144 -6.94 -1.52 -11.82
CA LYS A 144 -8.38 -1.80 -11.78
C LYS A 144 -8.71 -3.21 -12.28
N ASP A 145 -7.85 -3.74 -13.15
CA ASP A 145 -7.99 -5.04 -13.78
C ASP A 145 -6.96 -6.02 -13.22
N ARG A 146 -7.38 -7.27 -12.98
CA ARG A 146 -6.55 -8.30 -12.36
C ARG A 146 -5.50 -8.83 -13.34
N ASP A 147 -5.86 -9.01 -14.60
CA ASP A 147 -4.98 -9.64 -15.59
C ASP A 147 -3.78 -8.74 -15.92
N SER A 148 -4.03 -7.44 -16.07
CA SER A 148 -2.99 -6.43 -16.22
C SER A 148 -2.03 -6.40 -15.02
N ALA A 149 -2.55 -6.59 -13.81
CA ALA A 149 -1.73 -6.68 -12.60
C ALA A 149 -0.88 -7.97 -12.59
N MET A 150 -1.48 -9.11 -12.92
CA MET A 150 -0.76 -10.39 -13.03
C MET A 150 0.33 -10.35 -14.09
N TYR A 151 0.10 -9.66 -15.21
CA TYR A 151 1.09 -9.46 -16.25
C TYR A 151 2.34 -8.74 -15.73
N LEU A 152 2.17 -7.59 -15.07
CA LEU A 152 3.30 -6.88 -14.45
C LEU A 152 3.99 -7.73 -13.39
N MET A 153 3.23 -8.43 -12.53
CA MET A 153 3.80 -9.33 -11.53
C MET A 153 4.66 -10.43 -12.18
N GLY A 154 4.21 -10.99 -13.30
CA GLY A 154 4.97 -11.97 -14.08
C GLY A 154 6.28 -11.41 -14.60
N ILE A 155 6.25 -10.20 -15.20
CA ILE A 155 7.46 -9.53 -15.68
C ILE A 155 8.44 -9.27 -14.55
N LEU A 156 7.99 -8.68 -13.44
CA LEU A 156 8.85 -8.32 -12.31
C LEU A 156 9.50 -9.54 -11.64
N ASN A 157 8.85 -10.70 -11.72
CA ASN A 157 9.39 -11.96 -11.19
C ASN A 157 10.19 -12.76 -12.24
N SER A 158 10.36 -12.26 -13.47
CA SER A 158 11.14 -12.93 -14.52
C SER A 158 12.64 -12.92 -14.23
N SER A 159 13.37 -13.86 -14.82
CA SER A 159 14.84 -13.90 -14.72
C SER A 159 15.49 -12.65 -15.29
N ILE A 160 14.96 -12.12 -16.40
CA ILE A 160 15.47 -10.90 -17.06
C ILE A 160 15.50 -9.73 -16.08
N ILE A 161 14.41 -9.50 -15.34
CA ILE A 161 14.36 -8.44 -14.33
C ILE A 161 15.31 -8.75 -13.16
N GLY A 162 15.41 -10.02 -12.75
CA GLY A 162 16.37 -10.45 -11.73
C GLY A 162 17.83 -10.14 -12.09
N ASP A 163 18.21 -10.38 -13.34
CA ASP A 163 19.56 -10.14 -13.87
C ASP A 163 19.85 -8.65 -13.97
N ILE A 164 18.90 -7.85 -14.48
CA ILE A 164 19.03 -6.38 -14.55
C ILE A 164 19.27 -5.81 -13.15
N VAL A 165 18.47 -6.23 -12.16
CA VAL A 165 18.56 -5.71 -10.79
C VAL A 165 19.87 -6.11 -10.13
N THR A 166 20.36 -7.33 -10.39
CA THR A 166 21.62 -7.84 -9.82
C THR A 166 22.85 -7.17 -10.44
N ASN A 167 22.81 -6.86 -11.74
CA ASN A 167 23.91 -6.21 -12.46
C ASN A 167 23.90 -4.67 -12.37
N SER A 168 22.76 -4.08 -11.96
CA SER A 168 22.67 -2.63 -11.77
C SER A 168 23.35 -2.20 -10.46
N THR A 169 24.17 -1.17 -10.48
CA THR A 169 24.79 -0.53 -9.29
C THR A 169 23.79 0.24 -8.41
N VAL A 170 22.48 0.04 -8.64
CA VAL A 170 21.33 0.66 -7.95
C VAL A 170 21.23 0.09 -6.52
N SER A 171 22.18 0.50 -5.71
CA SER A 171 22.52 -0.12 -4.43
C SER A 171 21.78 0.49 -3.24
N THR A 172 20.75 1.32 -3.43
CA THR A 172 20.11 1.93 -2.24
C THR A 172 18.61 2.20 -2.31
N SER A 173 17.96 2.25 -3.49
CA SER A 173 16.50 2.39 -3.58
C SER A 173 15.96 1.78 -4.87
N ARG A 174 15.14 0.73 -4.73
CA ARG A 174 14.50 0.02 -5.85
C ARG A 174 13.17 0.63 -6.33
N GLY A 175 12.82 1.82 -5.85
CA GLY A 175 11.62 2.52 -6.30
C GLY A 175 11.67 2.86 -7.79
N ASP A 176 12.89 3.05 -8.30
CA ASP A 176 13.14 3.51 -9.66
C ASP A 176 13.36 2.38 -10.66
N ILE A 177 13.24 1.10 -10.26
CA ILE A 177 13.36 -0.04 -11.18
C ILE A 177 12.48 0.15 -12.42
N LEU A 178 11.27 0.70 -12.25
CA LEU A 178 10.36 0.92 -13.38
C LEU A 178 10.76 2.08 -14.30
N LYS A 179 11.55 3.06 -13.83
CA LYS A 179 11.98 4.19 -14.66
C LYS A 179 12.94 3.75 -15.76
N ASP A 180 13.76 2.75 -15.46
CA ASP A 180 14.79 2.25 -16.37
C ASP A 180 14.29 1.07 -17.24
N LEU A 181 13.04 0.63 -17.04
CA LEU A 181 12.45 -0.50 -17.76
C LEU A 181 11.45 -0.05 -18.83
N HIS A 182 11.77 -0.36 -20.09
CA HIS A 182 10.80 -0.33 -21.18
C HIS A 182 9.98 -1.61 -21.16
N LEU A 183 8.84 -1.58 -20.45
CA LEU A 183 7.98 -2.75 -20.32
C LEU A 183 7.09 -2.92 -21.57
N PRO A 184 6.97 -4.14 -22.12
CA PRO A 184 5.99 -4.42 -23.16
C PRO A 184 4.58 -4.12 -22.64
N LEU A 185 3.72 -3.58 -23.50
CA LEU A 185 2.33 -3.32 -23.15
C LEU A 185 1.56 -4.63 -23.04
N TYR A 186 0.67 -4.71 -22.05
CA TYR A 186 -0.26 -5.82 -21.94
C TYR A 186 -1.23 -5.80 -23.13
N ASP A 187 -1.24 -6.89 -23.91
CA ASP A 187 -2.24 -7.12 -24.97
C ASP A 187 -3.02 -8.40 -24.65
N PRO A 188 -4.33 -8.31 -24.33
CA PRO A 188 -5.15 -9.47 -24.00
C PRO A 188 -5.35 -10.43 -25.19
N LYS A 189 -5.06 -9.99 -26.42
CA LYS A 189 -5.13 -10.82 -27.64
C LYS A 189 -3.79 -11.48 -27.96
N CYS A 190 -2.70 -11.01 -27.36
CA CYS A 190 -1.38 -11.59 -27.55
C CYS A 190 -1.31 -12.92 -26.78
N GLN A 191 -1.63 -14.01 -27.48
CA GLN A 191 -1.26 -15.34 -27.03
C GLN A 191 0.26 -15.40 -27.06
N PHE A 192 0.91 -15.54 -25.89
CA PHE A 192 2.33 -15.82 -25.77
C PHE A 192 2.67 -17.13 -26.51
N LYS A 193 2.89 -17.04 -27.82
CA LYS A 193 3.62 -18.04 -28.59
C LYS A 193 5.08 -17.62 -28.48
N LEU A 194 5.89 -18.48 -27.88
CA LEU A 194 7.31 -18.26 -27.55
C LEU A 194 8.23 -18.06 -28.77
N GLU A 195 7.68 -17.74 -29.95
CA GLU A 195 8.45 -17.56 -31.18
C GLU A 195 8.09 -16.23 -31.82
N LYS A 196 8.97 -15.25 -31.57
CA LYS A 196 9.18 -13.99 -32.31
C LYS A 196 8.04 -12.96 -32.24
N CYS A 197 8.24 -11.96 -31.37
CA CYS A 197 7.89 -10.57 -31.67
C CYS A 197 9.11 -9.87 -32.26
#